data_AF-A0A533S7R0-F1
#
_entry.id   AF-A0A533S7R0-F1
#
_cell.length_a   1.000
_cell.length_b   1.000
_cell.length_c   1.000
_cell.angle_alpha   90.00
_cell.angle_beta   90.00
_cell.angle_gamma   90.00
#
_symmetry.space_group_name_H-M   'P 1'
#
loop_
_entity.id
_entity.type
_entity.pdbx_description
1 polymer ?
#
loop_
_entity_poly.entity_id
_entity_poly.type
_entity_poly.pdbx_seq_one_letter_code
_entity_poly.pdbx_strand_id
1 'polypeptide(L)' 'PREPADREPLIRKIRAEPGVSIFLIEHDMKLVMQLSDRIHVVDYGVKIAEGTPAEIRENPAVIKAYLGEEG' A
#
# COMPACT_ATOMS: atom_id res chain seq x y z
N PRO A 1 16.32 21.24 -6.90
CA PRO A 1 15.12 20.58 -6.35
C PRO A 1 14.93 19.22 -7.02
N ARG A 2 15.28 18.14 -6.32
CA ARG A 2 15.12 16.79 -6.85
C ARG A 2 13.65 16.43 -6.69
N GLU A 3 12.86 16.59 -7.74
CA GLU A 3 11.54 15.94 -7.81
C GLU A 3 11.77 14.47 -7.45
N PRO A 4 10.97 13.85 -6.56
CA PRO A 4 11.10 12.43 -6.30
C PRO A 4 10.62 11.70 -7.54
N ALA A 5 11.51 11.58 -8.53
CA ALA A 5 11.31 10.82 -9.74
C ALA A 5 10.97 9.39 -9.35
N ASP A 6 9.71 9.02 -9.61
CA ASP A 6 9.18 7.68 -9.77
C ASP A 6 9.95 6.58 -9.02
N ARG A 7 9.56 6.35 -7.76
CA ARG A 7 10.02 5.19 -6.97
C ARG A 7 9.35 3.90 -7.43
N GLU A 8 8.18 4.02 -8.04
CA GLU A 8 7.36 2.89 -8.50
C GLU A 8 8.08 1.98 -9.51
N PRO A 9 8.72 2.48 -10.59
CA PRO A 9 9.47 1.64 -11.53
C PRO A 9 10.61 0.87 -10.88
N LEU A 10 11.32 1.47 -9.90
CA LEU A 10 12.40 0.79 -9.19
C LEU A 10 11.86 -0.36 -8.32
N ILE A 11 10.79 -0.11 -7.56
CA ILE A 11 10.19 -1.13 -6.70
C ILE A 11 9.61 -2.26 -7.56
N ARG A 12 8.98 -1.94 -8.70
CA ARG A 12 8.50 -2.93 -9.68
C ARG A 12 9.65 -3.79 -10.22
N LYS A 13 10.80 -3.17 -10.54
CA LYS A 13 11.99 -3.90 -11.00
C LYS A 13 12.47 -4.90 -9.93
N ILE A 14 12.60 -4.45 -8.67
CA ILE A 14 13.04 -5.30 -7.57
C ILE A 14 12.05 -6.45 -7.32
N ARG A 15 10.74 -6.19 -7.41
CA ARG A 15 9.70 -7.22 -7.27
C ARG A 15 9.79 -8.29 -8.36
N ALA A 16 10.21 -7.92 -9.57
CA ALA A 16 10.38 -8.84 -10.68
C ALA A 16 11.63 -9.72 -10.54
N GLU A 17 12.54 -9.42 -9.61
CA GLU A 17 13.73 -10.24 -9.36
C GLU A 17 13.35 -11.53 -8.62
N PRO A 18 13.67 -12.71 -9.19
CA PRO A 18 13.29 -13.98 -8.58
C PRO A 18 13.98 -14.18 -7.23
N GLY A 19 13.21 -14.63 -6.24
CA GLY A 19 13.71 -14.89 -4.88
C GLY A 19 13.75 -13.66 -3.97
N VAL A 20 13.28 -12.50 -4.43
CA VAL A 20 13.20 -11.28 -3.61
C VAL A 20 11.80 -11.14 -3.00
N SER A 21 11.75 -10.94 -1.69
CA SER A 21 10.53 -10.54 -0.97
C SER A 21 10.65 -9.08 -0.54
N ILE A 22 9.58 -8.30 -0.72
CA ILE A 22 9.56 -6.87 -0.40
C ILE A 22 8.60 -6.65 0.78
N PHE A 23 9.09 -5.98 1.82
CA PHE A 23 8.27 -5.41 2.87
C PHE A 23 8.26 -3.89 2.72
N LEU A 24 7.10 -3.34 2.37
CA LEU A 24 6.92 -1.92 2.05
C LEU A 24 6.08 -1.26 3.14
N ILE A 25 6.55 -0.11 3.64
CA ILE A 25 5.77 0.80 4.49
C ILE A 25 5.58 2.08 3.68
N GLU A 26 4.33 2.40 3.34
CA GLU A 26 4.01 3.62 2.62
C GLU A 26 2.65 4.23 3.00
N HIS A 27 2.51 5.54 2.79
CA HIS A 27 1.27 6.31 2.92
C HIS A 27 0.52 6.48 1.58
N ASP A 28 1.18 6.38 0.43
CA ASP A 28 0.53 6.36 -0.89
C ASP A 28 -0.25 5.05 -1.08
N MET A 29 -1.56 5.14 -0.87
CA MET A 29 -2.48 4.00 -1.02
C MET A 29 -2.58 3.50 -2.46
N LYS A 30 -2.38 4.33 -3.48
CA LYS A 30 -2.40 3.86 -4.87
C LYS A 30 -1.22 2.91 -5.11
N LEU A 31 -0.03 3.29 -4.67
CA LEU A 31 1.17 2.47 -4.80
C LEU A 31 1.06 1.16 -4.00
N VAL A 32 0.64 1.25 -2.73
CA VAL A 32 0.46 0.09 -1.85
C VAL A 32 -0.51 -0.92 -2.47
N MET A 33 -1.63 -0.46 -3.01
CA MET A 33 -2.63 -1.33 -3.63
C MET A 33 -2.15 -1.99 -4.93
N GLN A 34 -1.29 -1.33 -5.69
CA GLN A 34 -0.77 -1.87 -6.95
C GLN A 34 0.38 -2.87 -6.76
N LEU A 35 1.19 -2.68 -5.71
CA LEU A 35 2.42 -3.45 -5.53
C LEU A 35 2.29 -4.61 -4.54
N SER A 36 1.36 -4.53 -3.60
CA SER A 36 1.28 -5.48 -2.49
C SER A 36 0.36 -6.66 -2.81
N ASP A 37 0.80 -7.86 -2.49
CA ASP A 37 -0.05 -9.06 -2.55
C ASP A 37 -0.92 -9.18 -1.27
N ARG A 38 -0.42 -8.65 -0.14
CA ARG A 38 -1.11 -8.53 1.15
C ARG A 38 -0.77 -7.19 1.79
N ILE A 39 -1.73 -6.60 2.49
CA ILE A 39 -1.63 -5.29 3.12
C ILE A 39 -2.06 -5.42 4.58
N HIS A 40 -1.33 -4.77 5.47
CA HIS A 40 -1.73 -4.53 6.86
C HIS A 40 -1.95 -3.05 7.07
N VAL A 41 -3.10 -2.67 7.61
CA VAL A 41 -3.44 -1.28 7.89
C VAL A 41 -3.46 -1.06 9.39
N VAL A 42 -2.72 -0.06 9.87
CA VAL A 42 -2.53 0.23 11.29
C VAL A 42 -2.85 1.70 11.54
N ASP A 43 -3.92 1.96 12.28
CA ASP A 43 -4.34 3.30 12.70
C ASP A 43 -4.09 3.49 14.20
N TYR A 44 -3.43 4.59 14.59
CA TYR A 44 -3.00 4.86 15.97
C TYR A 44 -2.34 3.67 16.70
N GLY A 45 -1.51 2.89 16.00
CA GLY A 45 -0.82 1.72 16.56
C GLY A 45 -1.69 0.47 16.71
N VAL A 46 -2.94 0.52 16.25
CA VAL A 46 -3.87 -0.61 16.25
C VAL A 46 -4.09 -1.09 14.84
N LYS A 47 -3.93 -2.40 14.59
CA LYS A 47 -4.25 -3.00 13.29
C LYS A 47 -5.77 -2.92 13.06
N ILE A 48 -6.18 -2.20 12.03
CA ILE A 48 -7.61 -2.02 11.69
C ILE A 48 -8.08 -2.94 10.57
N ALA A 49 -7.17 -3.38 9.69
CA ALA A 49 -7.47 -4.30 8.60
C ALA A 49 -6.24 -5.08 8.13
N GLU A 50 -6.50 -6.23 7.51
CA GLU A 50 -5.49 -7.06 6.85
C GLU A 50 -6.15 -7.84 5.71
N GLY A 51 -5.51 -7.89 4.55
CA GLY A 51 -6.05 -8.62 3.40
C GLY A 51 -5.36 -8.27 2.09
N THR A 52 -5.98 -8.69 0.99
CA THR A 52 -5.61 -8.31 -0.37
C THR A 52 -5.96 -6.84 -0.66
N PRO A 53 -5.38 -6.22 -1.71
CA PRO A 53 -5.76 -4.87 -2.12
C PRO A 53 -7.25 -4.65 -2.35
N ALA A 54 -7.96 -5.66 -2.86
CA ALA A 54 -9.41 -5.58 -3.07
C ALA A 54 -10.16 -5.50 -1.73
N GLU A 55 -9.86 -6.42 -0.81
CA GLU A 55 -10.49 -6.45 0.52
C GLU A 55 -10.20 -5.20 1.35
N ILE A 56 -8.98 -4.65 1.26
CA ILE A 56 -8.61 -3.41 1.96
C ILE A 56 -9.34 -2.20 1.38
N ARG A 57 -9.48 -2.11 0.06
CA ARG A 57 -10.19 -1.00 -0.60
C ARG A 57 -11.67 -0.94 -0.20
N GLU A 58 -12.30 -2.09 0.00
CA GLU A 58 -13.71 -2.19 0.38
C GLU A 58 -13.92 -2.11 1.90
N ASN A 59 -12.84 -2.07 2.70
CA ASN A 59 -12.93 -2.09 4.15
C ASN A 59 -13.39 -0.72 4.70
N PRO A 60 -14.56 -0.64 5.38
CA PRO A 60 -15.09 0.63 5.88
C PRO A 60 -14.19 1.35 6.89
N ALA A 61 -13.46 0.60 7.73
CA ALA A 61 -12.54 1.19 8.71
C ALA A 61 -11.33 1.82 8.02
N VAL A 62 -10.83 1.19 6.94
CA VAL A 62 -9.73 1.72 6.13
C VAL A 62 -10.19 2.95 5.36
N ILE A 63 -11.37 2.90 4.74
CA ILE A 63 -11.94 4.05 4.02
C ILE A 63 -12.02 5.26 4.97
N LYS A 64 -12.60 5.06 6.15
CA LYS A 64 -12.75 6.11 7.16
C LYS A 64 -11.41 6.68 7.64
N ALA A 65 -10.38 5.84 7.82
CA ALA A 65 -9.10 6.26 8.37
C ALA A 65 -8.12 6.83 7.34
N TYR A 66 -8.19 6.39 6.07
CA TYR A 66 -7.15 6.68 5.07
C TYR A 66 -7.64 7.16 3.70
N LEU A 67 -8.89 6.88 3.31
CA LEU A 67 -9.40 7.24 1.98
C LEU A 67 -10.40 8.41 1.99
N GLY A 68 -11.08 8.67 3.12
CA GLY A 68 -12.08 9.74 3.22
C GLY A 68 -13.33 9.51 2.36
N GLU A 69 -14.31 10.41 2.41
CA GLU A 69 -15.59 10.32 1.67
C GLU A 69 -15.47 10.58 0.15
N GLU A 70 -14.25 10.75 -0.39
CA GLU A 70 -14.02 10.90 -1.83
C GLU A 70 -13.69 9.54 -2.46
N GLY A 71 -14.74 8.71 -2.59
CA GLY A 71 -14.78 7.57 -3.51
C GLY A 71 -15.46 7.95 -4.82
#